data_AF-A0A497LM72-F1
#
_entry.id   AF-A0A497LM72-F1
#
_cell.length_a   1.000
_cell.length_b   1.000
_cell.length_c   1.000
_cell.angle_alpha   90.00
_cell.angle_beta   90.00
_cell.angle_gamma   90.00
#
_symmetry.space_group_name_H-M   'P 1'
#
loop_
_entity.id
_entity.type
_entity.pdbx_description
1 polymer ?
#
loop_
_entity_poly.entity_id
_entity_poly.type
_entity_poly.pdbx_seq_one_letter_code
_entity_poly.pdbx_strand_id
1 'polypeptide(L)' 'MFPLFFVGGRLAEDRCLHEESEFLGEQKAGRGVNRYFRCRKCNSVIIVSADNIIFEVKGKKS' A
#
# COMPACT_ATOMS: atom_id res chain seq x y z
N MET A 1 -18.55 16.91 -14.76
CA MET A 1 -17.15 16.59 -15.10
C MET A 1 -16.34 16.56 -13.82
N PHE A 2 -16.51 15.49 -13.04
CA PHE A 2 -15.75 15.18 -11.83
C PHE A 2 -15.22 13.77 -12.05
N PRO A 3 -13.91 13.50 -11.95
CA PRO A 3 -13.40 12.16 -12.21
C PRO A 3 -13.95 11.23 -11.13
N LEU A 4 -14.57 10.14 -11.59
CA LEU A 4 -15.04 9.01 -10.78
C LEU A 4 -13.84 8.35 -10.09
N PHE A 5 -13.42 8.89 -8.94
CA PHE A 5 -12.63 8.16 -7.95
C PHE A 5 -13.59 7.66 -6.86
N PHE A 6 -14.57 6.88 -7.28
CA PHE A 6 -15.36 6.05 -6.37
C PHE A 6 -14.76 4.64 -6.42
N VAL A 7 -13.93 4.30 -5.44
CA VAL A 7 -13.78 2.90 -5.04
C VAL A 7 -14.15 2.80 -3.56
N GLY A 8 -15.44 3.03 -3.33
CA GLY A 8 -16.12 2.46 -2.18
C GLY A 8 -16.36 0.98 -2.43
N GLY A 9 -15.73 0.14 -1.61
CA GLY A 9 -16.31 -1.13 -1.18
C GLY A 9 -16.21 -2.36 -2.10
N ARG A 10 -15.39 -3.32 -1.62
CA ARG A 10 -15.47 -4.78 -1.72
C ARG A 10 -15.02 -5.48 -3.03
N LEU A 11 -14.03 -6.37 -2.82
CA LEU A 11 -13.58 -7.53 -3.63
C LEU A 11 -12.44 -7.31 -4.64
N ALA A 12 -11.23 -7.08 -4.11
CA ALA A 12 -10.11 -7.99 -4.39
C ALA A 12 -9.59 -8.46 -3.01
N GLU A 13 -9.85 -9.70 -2.65
CA GLU A 13 -10.15 -10.16 -1.27
C GLU A 13 -8.98 -10.08 -0.26
N ASP A 14 -7.80 -9.63 -0.68
CA ASP A 14 -6.61 -9.58 0.18
C ASP A 14 -5.81 -8.27 0.13
N ARG A 15 -6.25 -7.25 -0.63
CA ARG A 15 -5.47 -6.00 -0.80
C ARG A 15 -6.14 -4.78 -0.18
N CYS A 16 -5.35 -3.93 0.45
CA CYS A 16 -5.75 -2.68 1.06
C CYS A 16 -5.86 -1.59 -0.02
N LEU A 17 -7.09 -1.16 -0.30
CA LEU A 17 -7.44 -0.15 -1.33
C LEU A 17 -7.66 1.26 -0.74
N HIS A 18 -7.22 1.48 0.49
CA HIS A 18 -7.41 2.78 1.14
C HIS A 18 -6.40 3.80 0.62
N GLU A 19 -6.91 4.95 0.22
CA GLU A 19 -6.14 6.14 -0.19
C GLU A 19 -5.32 6.76 0.96
N GLU A 20 -5.75 6.56 2.20
CA GLU A 20 -5.06 7.06 3.39
C GLU A 20 -3.88 6.15 3.78
N SER A 21 -2.73 6.40 3.15
CA SER A 21 -1.44 5.76 3.47
C SER A 21 -0.40 6.76 3.94
N GLU A 22 0.42 6.33 4.88
CA GLU A 22 1.53 7.05 5.48
C GLU A 22 2.83 6.50 4.91
N PHE A 23 3.69 7.37 4.38
CA PHE A 23 5.02 6.97 3.96
C PHE A 23 5.89 6.70 5.21
N LEU A 24 6.41 5.48 5.33
CA LEU A 24 7.27 5.06 6.44
C LEU A 24 8.74 5.32 6.16
N GLY A 25 9.14 5.33 4.88
CA GLY A 25 10.52 5.52 4.48
C GLY A 25 10.92 4.68 3.28
N GLU A 26 12.22 4.75 2.98
CA GLU A 26 12.82 4.06 1.86
C GLU A 26 14.06 3.27 2.30
N GLN A 27 14.27 2.12 1.68
CA GLN A 27 15.44 1.27 1.90
C GLN A 27 16.17 1.07 0.56
N LYS A 28 17.45 1.43 0.51
CA LYS A 28 18.31 1.11 -0.63
C LYS A 28 18.62 -0.38 -0.63
N ALA A 29 18.23 -1.06 -1.70
CA ALA A 29 18.53 -2.45 -2.00
C ALA A 29 19.51 -2.53 -3.18
N GLY A 30 20.14 -3.68 -3.38
CA GLY A 30 21.19 -3.85 -4.41
C GLY A 30 20.76 -3.54 -5.84
N ARG A 31 19.45 -3.53 -6.15
CA ARG A 31 18.89 -3.20 -7.47
C ARG A 31 18.01 -1.94 -7.50
N GLY A 32 17.95 -1.16 -6.42
CA GLY A 32 17.16 0.08 -6.38
C GLY A 32 16.67 0.45 -4.98
N VAL A 33 15.52 1.09 -4.88
CA VAL A 33 14.95 1.56 -3.61
C VAL A 33 13.60 0.89 -3.36
N ASN A 34 13.46 0.24 -2.20
CA ASN A 34 12.18 -0.22 -1.69
C ASN A 34 11.52 0.90 -0.91
N ARG A 35 10.28 1.24 -1.24
CA ARG A 35 9.48 2.25 -0.54
C ARG A 35 8.42 1.57 0.31
N TYR A 36 8.27 2.03 1.54
CA TYR A 36 7.35 1.47 2.52
C TYR A 36 6.22 2.46 2.81
N PHE A 37 4.99 1.99 2.72
CA PHE A 37 3.78 2.76 3.01
C PHE A 37 2.92 1.99 4.00
N ARG A 38 2.31 2.66 4.96
CA ARG A 38 1.39 2.06 5.93
C ARG A 38 0.01 2.67 5.78
N CYS A 39 -1.00 1.86 5.53
CA CYS A 39 -2.36 2.36 5.55
C CYS A 39 -2.79 2.69 6.98
N ARG A 40 -3.34 3.89 7.19
CA ARG A 40 -3.82 4.34 8.52
C ARG A 40 -5.15 3.70 8.93
N LYS A 41 -5.92 3.13 7.98
CA LYS A 41 -7.22 2.46 8.27
C LYS A 41 -7.09 0.96 8.55
N CYS A 42 -6.40 0.24 7.67
CA CYS A 42 -6.26 -1.22 7.75
C CYS A 42 -4.98 -1.63 8.50
N ASN A 43 -4.07 -0.69 8.75
CA ASN A 43 -2.76 -0.94 9.33
C ASN A 43 -1.85 -1.85 8.48
N SER A 44 -2.24 -2.15 7.23
CA SER A 44 -1.43 -2.90 6.28
C SER A 44 -0.22 -2.08 5.82
N VAL A 45 0.89 -2.76 5.59
CA VAL A 45 2.11 -2.18 5.05
C VAL A 45 2.26 -2.60 3.59
N ILE A 46 2.38 -1.63 2.71
CA ILE A 46 2.62 -1.80 1.28
C ILE A 46 4.09 -1.51 1.02
N ILE A 47 4.76 -2.42 0.32
CA ILE A 47 6.16 -2.33 -0.04
C ILE A 47 6.24 -2.27 -1.56
N VAL A 48 6.81 -1.20 -2.08
CA VAL A 48 7.01 -0.99 -3.52
C VAL A 48 8.49 -1.13 -3.83
N SER A 49 8.85 -2.19 -4.55
CA SER A 49 10.22 -2.42 -4.99
C SER A 49 10.54 -1.70 -6.30
N ALA A 50 11.82 -1.48 -6.55
CA ALA A 50 12.31 -0.85 -7.77
C ALA A 50 11.94 -1.64 -9.04
N ASP A 51 11.82 -2.96 -8.94
CA ASP A 51 11.38 -3.85 -10.01
C ASP A 51 9.85 -3.80 -10.27
N ASN A 52 9.15 -2.78 -9.77
CA ASN A 52 7.68 -2.62 -9.86
C ASN A 52 6.89 -3.76 -9.20
N ILE A 53 7.50 -4.50 -8.27
CA ILE A 53 6.84 -5.52 -7.47
C ILE A 53 6.22 -4.85 -6.24
N ILE A 54 4.95 -5.13 -6.00
CA ILE A 54 4.19 -4.61 -4.86
C ILE A 54 3.90 -5.76 -3.91
N PHE A 55 4.37 -5.64 -2.67
CA PHE A 55 4.06 -6.57 -1.59
C PHE A 55 3.12 -5.89 -0.60
N GLU A 56 2.14 -6.64 -0.08
CA GLU A 56 1.28 -6.19 1.00
C GLU A 56 1.44 -7.11 2.20
N VAL A 57 1.69 -6.52 3.36
CA VAL A 57 1.69 -7.20 4.65
C VAL A 57 0.47 -6.71 5.42
N LYS A 58 -0.53 -7.57 5.59
CA LYS A 58 -1.74 -7.22 6.35
C LYS A 58 -1.40 -6.91 7.81
N GLY A 59 -1.89 -5.78 8.30
CA GLY A 59 -1.85 -5.46 9.72
C GLY A 59 -2.79 -6.40 10.48
N LYS A 60 -2.37 -6.91 11.63
CA LYS A 60 -3.31 -7.55 12.57
C LYS A 60 -4.19 -6.45 13.17
N LYS A 61 -5.52 -6.61 13.06
CA LYS A 61 -6.44 -5.94 13.97
C LYS A 61 -6.36 -6.69 15.30
N SER A 62 -5.84 -6.04 16.34
CA SER A 62 -6.01 -6.51 17.73
C SER A 62 -7.45 -6.36 18.17
#